data_AF-A0A8T4SRT1-F1
#
_entry.id   AF-A0A8T4SRT1-F1
#
_cell.length_a   1.000
_cell.length_b   1.000
_cell.length_c   1.000
_cell.angle_alpha   90.00
_cell.angle_beta   90.00
_cell.angle_gamma   90.00
#
_symmetry.space_group_name_H-M   'P 1'
#
loop_
_entity.id
_entity.type
_entity.pdbx_description
1 polymer ?
#
loop_
_entity_poly.entity_id
_entity_poly.type
_entity_poly.pdbx_seq_one_letter_code
_entity_poly.pdbx_strand_id
1 'polypeptide(L)'
;GGSVDIWSQEFPRTIFDAKWNNGAQKWKGQFYAHPEEEKKAVKHLVDDRTGRVIQEIRLNQELFYPKWNRAPSSKGTYTDEKGNIVHPNDYVDYNENKVDFGNRVPEYNPEKGTFEVEKKTWHDFTAEAKERTAFELQKFMRENGRSPNAKEMEDLNVSPQEAFFHATVESQVATARGYASRYEVAVKESFEGLKKLKKAKEFYDNLEASIPAEEKFRLLQAEAARINVPQGLIPHDYKYPSEILGRAIKDAEKNIQGEKDFITGQNTRLKNPLIVTLSWASMRWRRRKTIRMSARTSRFL
;
A
#
# COMPACT_ATOMS: atom_id res chain seq x y z
N GLY A 1 -45.64 9.07 -24.52
CA GLY A 1 -44.45 9.73 -23.95
C GLY A 1 -44.29 9.20 -22.54
N GLY A 2 -43.13 8.64 -22.21
CA GLY A 2 -42.85 8.17 -20.84
C GLY A 2 -42.43 9.34 -19.96
N SER A 3 -42.88 9.36 -18.71
CA SER A 3 -42.41 10.32 -17.70
C SER A 3 -40.91 10.13 -17.49
N VAL A 4 -40.17 11.23 -17.51
CA VAL A 4 -38.80 11.27 -17.00
C VAL A 4 -38.93 11.66 -15.54
N ASP A 5 -38.94 10.65 -14.66
CA ASP A 5 -38.90 10.88 -13.22
C ASP A 5 -37.46 11.19 -12.80
N ILE A 6 -37.17 12.48 -12.62
CA ILE A 6 -35.89 12.94 -12.07
C ILE A 6 -35.97 12.77 -10.55
N TRP A 7 -35.46 11.67 -10.03
CA TRP A 7 -35.19 11.53 -8.60
C TRP A 7 -33.95 12.35 -8.24
N SER A 8 -34.12 13.63 -7.87
CA SER A 8 -33.06 14.39 -7.23
C SER A 8 -32.88 13.88 -5.80
N GLN A 9 -32.10 12.81 -5.63
CA GLN A 9 -31.60 12.46 -4.31
C GLN A 9 -30.61 13.57 -3.91
N GLU A 10 -31.10 14.56 -3.17
CA GLU A 10 -30.23 15.58 -2.59
C GLU A 10 -29.36 14.92 -1.51
N PHE A 11 -28.05 15.08 -1.63
CA PHE A 11 -27.14 14.64 -0.57
C PHE A 11 -27.50 15.35 0.73
N PRO A 12 -27.50 14.66 1.88
CA PRO A 12 -27.68 15.31 3.16
C PRO A 12 -26.59 16.38 3.33
N ARG A 13 -26.99 17.65 3.37
CA ARG A 13 -26.10 18.78 3.61
C ARG A 13 -26.25 19.21 5.04
N THR A 14 -25.13 19.40 5.71
CA THR A 14 -25.13 19.91 7.08
C THR A 14 -25.08 21.43 7.10
N ILE A 15 -25.66 22.00 8.15
CA ILE A 15 -25.68 23.44 8.41
C ILE A 15 -24.33 23.88 9.01
N PHE A 16 -23.67 22.99 9.76
CA PHE A 16 -22.43 23.29 10.49
C PHE A 16 -21.23 23.61 9.58
N ASP A 17 -21.21 23.14 8.33
CA ASP A 17 -20.11 23.35 7.36
C ASP A 17 -20.53 24.19 6.15
N ALA A 18 -21.79 24.62 6.12
CA ALA A 18 -22.33 25.39 5.03
C ALA A 18 -21.60 26.73 4.91
N LYS A 19 -20.94 26.97 3.77
CA LYS A 19 -20.24 28.24 3.48
C LYS A 19 -21.14 29.47 3.67
N TRP A 20 -22.43 29.33 3.39
CA TRP A 20 -23.41 30.40 3.54
C TRP A 20 -23.78 30.71 4.99
N ASN A 21 -23.63 29.75 5.91
CA ASN A 21 -23.94 29.92 7.34
C ASN A 21 -22.71 30.30 8.17
N ASN A 22 -21.50 29.92 7.72
CA ASN A 22 -20.24 30.15 8.43
C ASN A 22 -19.37 31.27 7.85
N GLY A 23 -19.64 31.71 6.62
CA GLY A 23 -18.84 32.70 5.90
C GLY A 23 -19.14 34.17 6.25
N ALA A 24 -18.48 35.09 5.55
CA ALA A 24 -18.70 36.54 5.67
C ALA A 24 -19.95 37.03 4.89
N GLN A 25 -21.05 36.27 4.93
CA GLN A 25 -22.26 36.55 4.17
C GLN A 25 -23.42 37.03 5.05
N LYS A 26 -24.45 37.60 4.40
CA LYS A 26 -25.71 38.10 4.99
C LYS A 26 -26.38 37.15 5.99
N TRP A 27 -26.15 35.84 5.84
CA TRP A 27 -26.84 34.77 6.57
C TRP A 27 -25.99 34.12 7.67
N LYS A 28 -24.82 34.70 7.98
CA LYS A 28 -23.92 34.16 9.02
C LYS A 28 -24.64 34.03 10.36
N GLY A 29 -24.66 32.82 10.91
CA GLY A 29 -25.25 32.54 12.22
C GLY A 29 -26.77 32.66 12.29
N GLN A 30 -27.47 32.73 11.15
CA GLN A 30 -28.94 32.75 11.14
C GLN A 30 -29.56 31.37 11.37
N PHE A 31 -28.79 30.30 11.13
CA PHE A 31 -29.23 28.93 11.35
C PHE A 31 -28.35 28.27 12.41
N TYR A 32 -29.00 27.79 13.47
CA TYR A 32 -28.34 27.05 14.53
C TYR A 32 -28.19 25.59 14.12
N ALA A 33 -26.95 25.11 14.03
CA ALA A 33 -26.69 23.69 13.91
C ALA A 33 -26.89 23.01 15.27
N HIS A 34 -27.41 21.78 15.26
CA HIS A 34 -27.47 21.00 16.50
C HIS A 34 -26.05 20.61 16.93
N PRO A 35 -25.68 20.62 18.23
CA PRO A 35 -24.32 20.29 18.67
C PRO A 35 -23.83 18.89 18.25
N GLU A 36 -24.75 17.95 18.02
CA GLU A 36 -24.41 16.61 17.51
C GLU A 36 -24.34 16.50 15.99
N GLU A 37 -24.79 17.52 15.25
CA GLU A 37 -24.83 17.52 13.79
C GLU A 37 -23.42 17.41 13.21
N GLU A 38 -22.46 18.16 13.77
CA GLU A 38 -21.04 18.06 13.40
C GLU A 38 -20.49 16.64 13.63
N LYS A 39 -20.83 16.02 14.76
CA LYS A 39 -20.34 14.67 15.10
C LYS A 39 -20.91 13.60 14.17
N LYS A 40 -22.15 13.74 13.73
CA LYS A 40 -22.85 12.75 12.88
C LYS A 40 -22.78 13.09 11.39
N ALA A 41 -22.18 14.21 11.02
CA ALA A 41 -22.10 14.65 9.65
C ALA A 41 -21.35 13.65 8.77
N VAL A 42 -21.80 13.57 7.53
CA VAL A 42 -21.19 12.75 6.48
C VAL A 42 -20.69 13.66 5.37
N LYS A 43 -19.44 13.49 4.99
CA LYS A 43 -18.83 14.14 3.83
C LYS A 43 -18.69 13.14 2.71
N HIS A 44 -18.95 13.58 1.49
CA HIS A 44 -18.83 12.73 0.31
C HIS A 44 -17.57 13.12 -0.45
N LEU A 45 -16.75 12.13 -0.79
CA LEU A 45 -15.71 12.26 -1.80
C LEU A 45 -16.30 11.86 -3.15
N VAL A 46 -16.29 12.77 -4.12
CA VAL A 46 -16.95 12.59 -5.42
C VAL A 46 -15.91 12.66 -6.53
N ASP A 47 -15.99 11.74 -7.50
CA ASP A 47 -15.20 11.80 -8.73
C ASP A 47 -15.72 12.93 -9.62
N ASP A 48 -14.88 13.93 -9.87
CA ASP A 48 -15.18 15.10 -10.69
C ASP A 48 -15.55 14.75 -12.14
N ARG A 49 -15.09 13.62 -12.65
CA ARG A 49 -15.34 13.19 -14.04
C ARG A 49 -16.66 12.46 -14.22
N THR A 50 -17.06 11.67 -13.24
CA THR A 50 -18.22 10.77 -13.34
C THR A 50 -19.38 11.19 -12.46
N GLY A 51 -19.16 12.11 -11.51
CA GLY A 51 -20.14 12.51 -10.51
C GLY A 51 -20.46 11.40 -9.49
N ARG A 52 -19.72 10.28 -9.52
CA ARG A 52 -19.96 9.15 -8.61
C ARG A 52 -19.32 9.42 -7.26
N VAL A 53 -20.03 9.09 -6.19
CA VAL A 53 -19.46 9.07 -4.84
C VAL A 53 -18.46 7.92 -4.77
N ILE A 54 -17.20 8.25 -4.45
CA ILE A 54 -16.11 7.29 -4.21
C ILE A 54 -16.21 6.76 -2.78
N GLN A 55 -16.40 7.67 -1.82
CA GLN A 55 -16.42 7.33 -0.40
C GLN A 55 -17.29 8.30 0.41
N GLU A 56 -18.02 7.75 1.38
CA GLU A 56 -18.67 8.50 2.44
C GLU A 56 -17.78 8.49 3.68
N ILE A 57 -17.49 9.68 4.21
CA ILE A 57 -16.62 9.88 5.36
C ILE A 57 -17.47 10.44 6.50
N ARG A 58 -17.61 9.66 7.56
CA ARG A 58 -18.30 10.13 8.78
C ARG A 58 -17.31 10.92 9.62
N LEU A 59 -17.68 12.09 10.12
CA LEU A 59 -16.74 12.94 10.86
C LEU A 59 -16.31 12.35 12.20
N ASN A 60 -17.17 11.53 12.82
CA ASN A 60 -16.83 10.74 14.00
C ASN A 60 -16.08 9.44 13.69
N GLN A 61 -15.77 9.14 12.44
CA GLN A 61 -15.00 7.94 12.12
C GLN A 61 -13.57 8.12 12.60
N GLU A 62 -13.14 7.17 13.41
CA GLU A 62 -11.80 7.11 13.97
C GLU A 62 -10.94 6.21 13.09
N LEU A 63 -9.76 6.70 12.72
CA LEU A 63 -8.77 5.95 11.96
C LEU A 63 -7.53 5.74 12.82
N PHE A 64 -7.11 4.49 12.96
CA PHE A 64 -5.80 4.17 13.50
C PHE A 64 -4.77 4.34 12.38
N TYR A 65 -3.86 5.31 12.57
CA TYR A 65 -2.95 5.77 11.54
C TYR A 65 -1.51 5.77 12.04
N PRO A 66 -0.52 5.40 11.23
CA PRO A 66 0.86 5.41 11.67
C PRO A 66 1.28 6.81 12.14
N LYS A 67 1.89 6.88 13.31
CA LYS A 67 2.56 8.11 13.73
C LYS A 67 3.85 8.20 12.93
N TRP A 68 3.98 9.22 12.09
CA TRP A 68 5.11 9.32 11.16
C TRP A 68 6.37 9.86 11.85
N ASN A 69 7.52 9.30 11.49
CA ASN A 69 8.81 9.73 11.98
C ASN A 69 9.15 11.12 11.42
N ARG A 70 9.52 12.05 12.32
CA ARG A 70 9.81 13.44 11.99
C ARG A 70 11.06 13.93 12.71
N ALA A 71 11.76 14.87 12.08
CA ALA A 71 12.95 15.48 12.65
C ALA A 71 12.60 16.18 13.98
N PRO A 72 13.26 15.83 15.09
CA PRO A 72 12.93 16.38 16.40
C PRO A 72 13.27 17.86 16.45
N SER A 73 12.40 18.66 17.07
CA SER A 73 12.59 20.11 17.16
C SER A 73 13.89 20.51 17.90
N SER A 74 14.40 19.65 18.78
CA SER A 74 15.63 19.86 19.53
C SER A 74 16.90 19.86 18.67
N LYS A 75 16.89 19.23 17.49
CA LYS A 75 18.06 19.15 16.61
C LYS A 75 18.26 20.38 15.71
N GLY A 76 17.27 21.27 15.63
CA GLY A 76 17.33 22.41 14.71
C GLY A 76 17.38 21.98 13.24
N THR A 77 17.93 22.85 12.38
CA THR A 77 18.11 22.55 10.94
C THR A 77 19.47 21.92 10.70
N TYR A 78 19.52 20.82 9.94
CA TYR A 78 20.75 20.10 9.62
C TYR A 78 20.76 19.64 8.16
N THR A 79 21.93 19.21 7.66
CA THR A 79 22.08 18.66 6.32
C THR A 79 22.18 17.14 6.41
N ASP A 80 21.36 16.42 5.63
CA ASP A 80 21.42 14.96 5.57
C ASP A 80 22.60 14.45 4.73
N GLU A 81 22.82 13.13 4.71
CA GLU A 81 23.92 12.50 3.97
C GLU A 81 23.83 12.72 2.45
N LYS A 82 22.63 13.04 1.96
CA LYS A 82 22.34 13.30 0.54
C LYS A 82 22.47 14.79 0.20
N GLY A 83 22.85 15.63 1.15
CA GLY A 83 23.01 17.07 0.97
C GLY A 83 21.70 17.87 1.03
N ASN A 84 20.59 17.28 1.46
CA ASN A 84 19.33 18.00 1.63
C ASN A 84 19.28 18.69 2.99
N ILE A 85 18.69 19.88 3.02
CA ILE A 85 18.41 20.61 4.25
C ILE A 85 17.14 20.04 4.90
N VAL A 86 17.31 19.55 6.13
CA VAL A 86 16.26 19.03 6.99
C VAL A 86 15.89 20.09 8.03
N HIS A 87 14.62 20.47 8.05
CA HIS A 87 14.08 21.38 9.06
C HIS A 87 13.38 20.61 10.18
N PRO A 88 13.21 21.21 11.36
CA PRO A 88 12.35 20.67 12.41
C PRO A 88 10.98 20.26 11.86
N ASN A 89 10.49 19.10 12.29
CA ASN A 89 9.20 18.53 11.88
C ASN A 89 9.11 18.02 10.42
N ASP A 90 10.20 18.09 9.64
CA ASP A 90 10.26 17.41 8.34
C ASP A 90 10.19 15.88 8.52
N TYR A 91 9.62 15.18 7.54
CA TYR A 91 9.63 13.72 7.52
C TYR A 91 11.05 13.20 7.27
N VAL A 92 11.48 12.24 8.08
CA VAL A 92 12.82 11.63 7.98
C VAL A 92 12.77 10.11 8.06
N ASP A 93 13.68 9.45 7.37
CA ASP A 93 13.89 8.01 7.52
C ASP A 93 14.63 7.68 8.83
N TYR A 94 14.86 6.38 9.08
CA TYR A 94 15.58 5.93 10.28
C TYR A 94 17.08 6.31 10.29
N ASN A 95 17.61 6.76 9.16
CA ASN A 95 18.98 7.25 9.01
C ASN A 95 19.01 8.79 9.01
N GLU A 96 17.92 9.44 9.46
CA GLU A 96 17.79 10.89 9.58
C GLU A 96 17.83 11.64 8.23
N ASN A 97 17.69 10.95 7.10
CA ASN A 97 17.59 11.58 5.79
C ASN A 97 16.18 12.10 5.54
N LYS A 98 16.08 13.25 4.89
CA LYS A 98 14.79 13.83 4.52
C LYS A 98 14.09 12.94 3.51
N VAL A 99 12.82 12.65 3.78
CA VAL A 99 11.96 11.89 2.89
C VAL A 99 10.71 12.67 2.51
N ASP A 100 10.15 12.33 1.36
CA ASP A 100 8.89 12.90 0.92
C ASP A 100 7.69 12.20 1.59
N PHE A 101 6.51 12.73 1.29
CA PHE A 101 5.26 12.25 1.83
C PHE A 101 4.94 10.79 1.44
N GLY A 102 5.41 10.31 0.27
CA GLY A 102 5.20 8.94 -0.19
C GLY A 102 6.20 7.91 0.37
N ASN A 103 7.31 8.41 0.92
CA ASN A 103 8.43 7.60 1.43
C ASN A 103 8.65 7.77 2.94
N ARG A 104 7.75 8.47 3.64
CA ARG A 104 7.76 8.58 5.10
C ARG A 104 7.65 7.22 5.77
N VAL A 105 8.27 7.10 6.94
CA VAL A 105 8.32 5.88 7.73
C VAL A 105 7.65 6.10 9.08
N PRO A 106 7.00 5.08 9.66
CA PRO A 106 6.42 5.19 11.00
C PRO A 106 7.50 5.40 12.06
N GLU A 107 7.13 6.05 13.15
CA GLU A 107 7.97 6.20 14.33
C GLU A 107 8.15 4.85 15.02
N TYR A 108 9.40 4.48 15.27
CA TYR A 108 9.77 3.23 15.94
C TYR A 108 10.07 3.50 17.41
N ASN A 109 9.40 2.76 18.31
CA ASN A 109 9.67 2.80 19.73
C ASN A 109 10.66 1.68 20.10
N PRO A 110 11.94 1.99 20.38
CA PRO A 110 12.94 0.98 20.67
C PRO A 110 12.72 0.29 22.03
N GLU A 111 12.05 0.93 22.98
CA GLU A 111 11.78 0.33 24.30
C GLU A 111 10.74 -0.79 24.22
N LYS A 112 9.71 -0.58 23.39
CA LYS A 112 8.63 -1.56 23.20
C LYS A 112 8.88 -2.51 22.03
N GLY A 113 9.81 -2.18 21.13
CA GLY A 113 10.02 -2.92 19.89
C GLY A 113 8.84 -2.83 18.91
N THR A 114 8.05 -1.75 18.99
CA THR A 114 6.82 -1.57 18.21
C THR A 114 6.81 -0.27 17.44
N PHE A 115 6.06 -0.22 16.34
CA PHE A 115 5.78 1.03 15.64
C PHE A 115 4.60 1.75 16.30
N GLU A 116 4.71 3.07 16.43
CA GLU A 116 3.68 3.89 17.06
C GLU A 116 2.53 4.17 16.09
N VAL A 117 1.32 4.08 16.61
CA VAL A 117 0.07 4.33 15.89
C VAL A 117 -0.72 5.34 16.69
N GLU A 118 -1.24 6.35 16.01
CA GLU A 118 -2.09 7.37 16.60
C GLU A 118 -3.52 7.25 16.09
N LYS A 119 -4.46 7.70 16.91
CA LYS A 119 -5.87 7.75 16.56
C LYS A 119 -6.16 9.12 15.96
N LYS A 120 -6.54 9.14 14.68
CA LYS A 120 -6.94 10.35 13.96
C LYS A 120 -8.43 10.38 13.70
N THR A 121 -8.96 11.60 13.65
CA THR A 121 -10.31 11.94 13.22
C THR A 121 -10.24 12.74 11.92
N TRP A 122 -11.39 12.99 11.29
CA TRP A 122 -11.44 13.82 10.09
C TRP A 122 -10.80 15.21 10.27
N HIS A 123 -10.94 15.82 11.44
CA HIS A 123 -10.39 17.15 11.71
C HIS A 123 -8.87 17.18 11.62
N ASP A 124 -8.19 16.10 11.99
CA ASP A 124 -6.72 15.97 11.92
C ASP A 124 -6.23 15.97 10.46
N PHE A 125 -7.07 15.54 9.52
CA PHE A 125 -6.74 15.54 8.09
C PHE A 125 -6.88 16.92 7.44
N THR A 126 -7.40 17.94 8.14
CA THR A 126 -7.38 19.31 7.63
C THR A 126 -5.97 19.90 7.59
N ALA A 127 -5.13 19.57 8.58
CA ALA A 127 -3.73 19.93 8.60
C ALA A 127 -2.95 19.12 7.56
N GLU A 128 -3.21 17.81 7.49
CA GLU A 128 -2.56 16.93 6.52
C GLU A 128 -2.87 17.32 5.07
N ALA A 129 -4.10 17.75 4.77
CA ALA A 129 -4.47 18.29 3.47
C ALA A 129 -3.64 19.51 3.06
N LYS A 130 -3.34 20.41 4.02
CA LYS A 130 -2.48 21.57 3.78
C LYS A 130 -1.04 21.14 3.51
N GLU A 131 -0.51 20.19 4.29
CA GLU A 131 0.84 19.63 4.08
C GLU A 131 0.95 19.00 2.68
N ARG A 132 -0.02 18.18 2.28
CA ARG A 132 -0.06 17.54 0.96
C ARG A 132 -0.15 18.57 -0.17
N THR A 133 -1.00 19.59 -0.01
CA THR A 133 -1.11 20.68 -0.99
C THR A 133 0.21 21.43 -1.14
N ALA A 134 0.89 21.75 -0.03
CA ALA A 134 2.20 22.39 -0.07
C ALA A 134 3.25 21.51 -0.75
N PHE A 135 3.21 20.20 -0.51
CA PHE A 135 4.10 19.24 -1.16
C PHE A 135 3.86 19.18 -2.68
N GLU A 136 2.62 19.01 -3.13
CA GLU A 136 2.28 18.98 -4.55
C GLU A 136 2.62 20.30 -5.25
N LEU A 137 2.44 21.43 -4.57
CA LEU A 137 2.85 22.74 -5.06
C LEU A 137 4.38 22.84 -5.25
N GLN A 138 5.15 22.41 -4.24
CA GLN A 138 6.61 22.43 -4.31
C GLN A 138 7.12 21.51 -5.43
N LYS A 139 6.52 20.32 -5.56
CA LYS A 139 6.83 19.36 -6.63
C LYS A 139 6.52 19.96 -8.01
N PHE A 140 5.35 20.58 -8.17
CA PHE A 140 4.96 21.26 -9.40
C PHE A 140 5.98 22.34 -9.80
N MET A 141 6.37 23.20 -8.85
CA MET A 141 7.35 24.27 -9.10
C MET A 141 8.71 23.71 -9.50
N ARG A 142 9.16 22.62 -8.86
CA ARG A 142 10.43 21.96 -9.19
C ARG A 142 10.43 21.36 -10.59
N GLU A 143 9.33 20.72 -10.98
CA GLU A 143 9.21 20.05 -12.28
C GLU A 143 8.98 21.04 -13.43
N ASN A 144 8.31 22.16 -13.18
CA ASN A 144 7.90 23.12 -14.23
C ASN A 144 8.71 24.42 -14.23
N GLY A 145 9.50 24.70 -13.19
CA GLY A 145 10.27 25.93 -13.04
C GLY A 145 9.42 27.20 -12.93
N ARG A 146 8.13 27.08 -12.58
CA ARG A 146 7.18 28.21 -12.46
C ARG A 146 6.09 27.94 -11.43
N SER A 147 5.44 29.02 -10.98
CA SER A 147 4.21 28.93 -10.19
C SER A 147 3.01 28.43 -11.01
N PRO A 148 2.06 27.72 -10.40
CA PRO A 148 0.82 27.31 -11.06
C PRO A 148 -0.09 28.52 -11.33
N ASN A 149 -0.88 28.44 -12.40
CA ASN A 149 -1.99 29.38 -12.61
C ASN A 149 -3.20 29.03 -11.74
N ALA A 150 -4.27 29.84 -11.76
CA ALA A 150 -5.44 29.64 -10.91
C ALA A 150 -6.09 28.25 -11.05
N LYS A 151 -6.16 27.72 -12.28
CA LYS A 151 -6.73 26.40 -12.54
C LYS A 151 -5.83 25.27 -12.05
N GLU A 152 -4.53 25.39 -12.27
CA GLU A 152 -3.54 24.43 -11.78
C GLU A 152 -3.49 24.45 -10.25
N MET A 153 -3.67 25.61 -9.63
CA MET A 153 -3.74 25.73 -8.17
C MET A 153 -4.96 25.00 -7.60
N GLU A 154 -6.11 25.07 -8.27
CA GLU A 154 -7.30 24.31 -7.92
C GLU A 154 -7.05 22.80 -8.02
N ASP A 155 -6.39 22.35 -9.08
CA ASP A 155 -6.04 20.93 -9.30
C ASP A 155 -5.01 20.41 -8.27
N LEU A 156 -4.14 21.27 -7.74
CA LEU A 156 -3.12 20.91 -6.72
C LEU A 156 -3.66 20.94 -5.29
N ASN A 157 -4.84 21.54 -5.07
CA ASN A 157 -5.40 21.71 -3.74
C ASN A 157 -6.06 20.42 -3.26
N VAL A 158 -5.42 19.76 -2.30
CA VAL A 158 -5.91 18.53 -1.70
C VAL A 158 -6.96 18.89 -0.65
N SER A 159 -8.17 18.33 -0.79
CA SER A 159 -9.23 18.54 0.20
C SER A 159 -9.01 17.66 1.46
N PRO A 160 -9.58 18.02 2.63
CA PRO A 160 -9.54 17.14 3.81
C PRO A 160 -10.15 15.76 3.56
N GLN A 161 -11.21 15.68 2.75
CA GLN A 161 -11.83 14.42 2.33
C GLN A 161 -10.86 13.57 1.51
N GLU A 162 -10.14 14.20 0.59
CA GLU A 162 -9.13 13.52 -0.21
C GLU A 162 -7.96 13.05 0.68
N ALA A 163 -7.46 13.89 1.60
CA ALA A 163 -6.40 13.53 2.53
C ALA A 163 -6.80 12.35 3.45
N PHE A 164 -8.05 12.34 3.94
CA PHE A 164 -8.60 11.21 4.69
C PHE A 164 -8.63 9.94 3.84
N PHE A 165 -9.10 10.03 2.60
CA PHE A 165 -9.11 8.89 1.68
C PHE A 165 -7.69 8.39 1.40
N HIS A 166 -6.73 9.28 1.12
CA HIS A 166 -5.32 8.95 0.98
C HIS A 166 -4.79 8.19 2.19
N ALA A 167 -5.11 8.63 3.41
CA ALA A 167 -4.70 7.95 4.62
C ALA A 167 -5.21 6.50 4.69
N THR A 168 -6.48 6.27 4.35
CA THR A 168 -7.04 4.90 4.31
C THR A 168 -6.38 4.02 3.25
N VAL A 169 -6.02 4.59 2.10
CA VAL A 169 -5.36 3.88 1.00
C VAL A 169 -3.89 3.62 1.29
N GLU A 170 -3.18 4.60 1.86
CA GLU A 170 -1.75 4.48 2.20
C GLU A 170 -1.50 3.36 3.20
N SER A 171 -2.37 3.17 4.19
CA SER A 171 -2.28 2.04 5.11
C SER A 171 -2.39 0.71 4.35
N GLN A 172 -3.33 0.58 3.41
CA GLN A 172 -3.47 -0.63 2.59
C GLN A 172 -2.25 -0.86 1.68
N VAL A 173 -1.70 0.21 1.10
CA VAL A 173 -0.49 0.17 0.28
C VAL A 173 0.72 -0.27 1.09
N ALA A 174 0.91 0.32 2.27
CA ALA A 174 2.03 -0.01 3.14
C ALA A 174 1.97 -1.48 3.57
N THR A 175 0.80 -1.97 3.97
CA THR A 175 0.58 -3.39 4.30
C THR A 175 0.86 -4.30 3.10
N ALA A 176 0.31 -3.97 1.92
CA ALA A 176 0.53 -4.76 0.70
C ALA A 176 2.00 -4.79 0.29
N ARG A 177 2.72 -3.67 0.41
CA ARG A 177 4.16 -3.57 0.15
C ARG A 177 4.95 -4.43 1.14
N GLY A 178 4.66 -4.32 2.43
CA GLY A 178 5.32 -5.12 3.47
C GLY A 178 5.15 -6.63 3.26
N TYR A 179 3.94 -7.06 2.92
CA TYR A 179 3.67 -8.46 2.56
C TYR A 179 4.39 -8.87 1.28
N ALA A 180 4.32 -8.09 0.20
CA ALA A 180 5.01 -8.41 -1.04
C ALA A 180 6.51 -8.61 -0.82
N SER A 181 7.19 -7.67 -0.14
CA SER A 181 8.62 -7.75 0.12
C SER A 181 9.00 -8.95 0.99
N ARG A 182 8.23 -9.26 2.04
CA ARG A 182 8.51 -10.43 2.90
C ARG A 182 8.42 -11.74 2.12
N TYR A 183 7.36 -11.89 1.32
CA TYR A 183 7.14 -13.12 0.57
C TYR A 183 8.07 -13.24 -0.65
N GLU A 184 8.53 -12.13 -1.24
CA GLU A 184 9.55 -12.18 -2.30
C GLU A 184 10.86 -12.80 -1.82
N VAL A 185 11.29 -12.50 -0.58
CA VAL A 185 12.46 -13.13 0.05
C VAL A 185 12.21 -14.63 0.26
N ALA A 186 11.05 -15.00 0.81
CA ALA A 186 10.68 -16.39 1.04
C ALA A 186 10.65 -17.21 -0.26
N VAL A 187 10.10 -16.66 -1.34
CA VAL A 187 10.08 -17.32 -2.66
C VAL A 187 11.49 -17.59 -3.17
N LYS A 188 12.41 -16.63 -3.01
CA LYS A 188 13.81 -16.81 -3.42
C LYS A 188 14.46 -17.96 -2.66
N GLU A 189 14.28 -18.01 -1.35
CA GLU A 189 14.79 -19.10 -0.50
C GLU A 189 14.16 -20.44 -0.88
N SER A 190 12.86 -20.47 -1.14
CA SER A 190 12.13 -21.65 -1.59
C SER A 190 12.66 -22.19 -2.93
N PHE A 191 13.00 -21.32 -3.89
CA PHE A 191 13.63 -21.73 -5.14
C PHE A 191 15.01 -22.37 -4.93
N GLU A 192 15.83 -21.79 -4.06
CA GLU A 192 17.15 -22.35 -3.72
C GLU A 192 17.01 -23.70 -3.01
N GLY A 193 16.05 -23.84 -2.09
CA GLY A 193 15.69 -25.09 -1.43
C GLY A 193 15.23 -26.15 -2.42
N LEU A 194 14.33 -25.80 -3.34
CA LEU A 194 13.85 -26.69 -4.40
C LEU A 194 15.00 -27.21 -5.27
N LYS A 195 15.95 -26.35 -5.64
CA LYS A 195 17.14 -26.75 -6.41
C LYS A 195 17.99 -27.77 -5.65
N LYS A 196 18.18 -27.58 -4.35
CA LYS A 196 18.92 -28.53 -3.49
C LYS A 196 18.17 -29.86 -3.37
N LEU A 197 16.86 -29.83 -3.18
CA LEU A 197 16.02 -31.04 -3.11
C LEU A 197 16.05 -31.84 -4.42
N LYS A 198 15.98 -31.17 -5.58
CA LYS A 198 16.08 -31.82 -6.89
C LYS A 198 17.43 -32.53 -7.08
N LYS A 199 18.53 -31.85 -6.77
CA LYS A 199 19.88 -32.46 -6.80
C LYS A 199 20.02 -33.65 -5.84
N ALA A 200 19.48 -33.52 -4.62
CA ALA A 200 19.49 -34.62 -3.65
C ALA A 200 18.68 -35.81 -4.18
N LYS A 201 17.51 -35.56 -4.78
CA LYS A 201 16.69 -36.61 -5.38
C LYS A 201 17.44 -37.32 -6.50
N GLU A 202 18.06 -36.58 -7.42
CA GLU A 202 18.88 -37.17 -8.50
C GLU A 202 20.01 -38.06 -7.94
N PHE A 203 20.70 -37.60 -6.90
CA PHE A 203 21.74 -38.39 -6.24
C PHE A 203 21.18 -39.69 -5.64
N TYR A 204 20.09 -39.61 -4.87
CA TYR A 204 19.48 -40.79 -4.26
C TYR A 204 18.82 -41.71 -5.29
N ASP A 205 18.22 -41.19 -6.37
CA ASP A 205 17.69 -41.99 -7.47
C ASP A 205 18.80 -42.83 -8.12
N ASN A 206 19.98 -42.23 -8.36
CA ASN A 206 21.13 -42.93 -8.92
C ASN A 206 21.71 -43.96 -7.93
N LEU A 207 21.85 -43.59 -6.66
CA LEU A 207 22.34 -44.48 -5.61
C LEU A 207 21.41 -45.68 -5.45
N GLU A 208 20.11 -45.43 -5.34
CA GLU A 208 19.10 -46.48 -5.29
C GLU A 208 19.16 -47.31 -6.58
N ALA A 209 19.24 -46.74 -7.77
CA ALA A 209 19.34 -47.54 -8.99
C ALA A 209 20.57 -48.47 -9.04
N SER A 210 21.68 -48.10 -8.37
CA SER A 210 22.93 -48.89 -8.34
C SER A 210 22.95 -50.06 -7.34
N ILE A 211 22.04 -50.07 -6.35
CA ILE A 211 22.02 -51.09 -5.29
C ILE A 211 21.08 -52.24 -5.70
N PRO A 212 21.54 -53.52 -5.67
CA PRO A 212 20.68 -54.68 -5.89
C PRO A 212 19.48 -54.71 -4.93
N ALA A 213 18.34 -55.23 -5.39
CA ALA A 213 17.08 -55.21 -4.63
C ALA A 213 17.19 -55.87 -3.23
N GLU A 214 18.02 -56.91 -3.10
CA GLU A 214 18.28 -57.60 -1.82
C GLU A 214 19.07 -56.73 -0.83
N GLU A 215 20.07 -55.99 -1.29
CA GLU A 215 20.85 -55.09 -0.43
C GLU A 215 20.03 -53.87 -0.02
N LYS A 216 19.18 -53.33 -0.90
CA LYS A 216 18.23 -52.28 -0.54
C LYS A 216 17.33 -52.69 0.63
N PHE A 217 16.80 -53.91 0.57
CA PHE A 217 15.91 -54.43 1.60
C PHE A 217 16.63 -54.60 2.95
N ARG A 218 17.89 -55.07 2.93
CA ARG A 218 18.72 -55.16 4.14
C ARG A 218 19.05 -53.78 4.72
N LEU A 219 19.32 -52.78 3.90
CA LEU A 219 19.57 -51.40 4.35
C LEU A 219 18.33 -50.79 5.01
N LEU A 220 17.15 -50.96 4.41
CA LEU A 220 15.88 -50.53 5.01
C LEU A 220 15.60 -51.20 6.36
N GLN A 221 15.87 -52.51 6.47
CA GLN A 221 15.75 -53.23 7.75
C GLN A 221 16.75 -52.74 8.80
N ALA A 222 17.99 -52.45 8.41
CA ALA A 222 19.03 -51.97 9.32
C ALA A 222 18.74 -50.57 9.86
N GLU A 223 18.23 -49.67 9.02
CA GLU A 223 17.84 -48.31 9.43
C GLU A 223 16.60 -48.34 10.35
N ALA A 224 15.62 -49.21 10.07
CA ALA A 224 14.46 -49.43 10.94
C ALA A 224 14.87 -50.00 12.31
N ALA A 225 15.86 -50.90 12.35
CA ALA A 225 16.43 -51.43 13.60
C ALA A 225 17.17 -50.35 14.42
N ARG A 226 17.81 -49.38 13.75
CA ARG A 226 18.48 -48.23 14.40
C ARG A 226 17.52 -47.29 15.12
N ILE A 227 16.28 -47.18 14.66
CA ILE A 227 15.25 -46.28 15.22
C ILE A 227 14.50 -46.96 16.41
N ASN A 228 14.99 -48.11 16.88
CA ASN A 228 14.43 -48.85 18.02
C ASN A 228 12.98 -49.30 17.79
N VAL A 229 12.66 -49.64 16.53
CA VAL A 229 11.39 -50.26 16.18
C VAL A 229 11.48 -51.75 16.54
N PRO A 230 10.57 -52.31 17.35
CA PRO A 230 10.62 -53.73 17.74
C PRO A 230 10.64 -54.63 16.50
N GLN A 231 11.46 -55.68 16.54
CA GLN A 231 11.55 -56.72 15.49
C GLN A 231 10.14 -57.25 15.17
N GLY A 232 9.63 -56.98 13.97
CA GLY A 232 8.28 -57.34 13.53
C GLY A 232 7.27 -56.19 13.41
N LEU A 233 7.64 -54.96 13.83
CA LEU A 233 6.82 -53.75 13.73
C LEU A 233 7.43 -52.70 12.79
N ILE A 234 8.24 -53.11 11.80
CA ILE A 234 8.66 -52.19 10.73
C ILE A 234 7.35 -51.70 10.07
N PRO A 235 7.00 -50.40 10.14
CA PRO A 235 5.81 -49.92 9.47
C PRO A 235 5.93 -50.29 7.99
N HIS A 236 4.93 -50.98 7.44
CA HIS A 236 4.93 -51.40 6.03
C HIS A 236 5.07 -50.22 5.03
N ASP A 237 4.99 -48.98 5.52
CA ASP A 237 5.07 -47.72 4.78
C ASP A 237 6.45 -47.01 4.86
N TYR A 238 7.55 -47.75 5.03
CA TYR A 238 8.88 -47.15 4.89
C TYR A 238 9.12 -46.67 3.46
N LYS A 239 9.16 -45.36 3.27
CA LYS A 239 9.38 -44.72 1.96
C LYS A 239 10.87 -44.58 1.70
N TYR A 240 11.25 -44.75 0.44
CA TYR A 240 12.62 -44.52 0.02
C TYR A 240 13.00 -43.03 0.19
N PRO A 241 14.28 -42.72 0.45
CA PRO A 241 14.78 -41.35 0.43
C PRO A 241 14.37 -40.58 -0.83
N SER A 242 14.43 -41.22 -2.01
CA SER A 242 13.93 -40.67 -3.27
C SER A 242 12.45 -40.28 -3.25
N GLU A 243 11.60 -41.08 -2.63
CA GLU A 243 10.15 -40.84 -2.49
C GLU A 243 9.85 -39.74 -1.47
N ILE A 244 10.58 -39.71 -0.35
CA ILE A 244 10.49 -38.64 0.66
C ILE A 244 10.88 -37.31 0.02
N LEU A 245 12.00 -37.28 -0.71
CA LEU A 245 12.44 -36.10 -1.45
C LEU A 245 11.45 -35.73 -2.56
N GLY A 246 10.86 -36.71 -3.25
CA GLY A 246 9.80 -36.47 -4.24
C GLY A 246 8.56 -35.78 -3.64
N ARG A 247 8.15 -36.17 -2.43
CA ARG A 247 7.06 -35.47 -1.70
C ARG A 247 7.49 -34.07 -1.29
N ALA A 248 8.68 -33.93 -0.71
CA ALA A 248 9.22 -32.63 -0.31
C ALA A 248 9.34 -31.65 -1.50
N ILE A 249 9.72 -32.14 -2.68
CA ILE A 249 9.74 -31.35 -3.92
C ILE A 249 8.34 -30.90 -4.31
N LYS A 250 7.34 -31.79 -4.30
CA LYS A 250 5.94 -31.44 -4.61
C LYS A 250 5.39 -30.40 -3.64
N ASP A 251 5.67 -30.54 -2.35
CA ASP A 251 5.20 -29.60 -1.33
C ASP A 251 5.91 -28.25 -1.47
N ALA A 252 7.22 -28.24 -1.75
CA ALA A 252 7.97 -27.03 -2.05
C ALA A 252 7.45 -26.31 -3.31
N GLU A 253 7.12 -27.05 -4.38
CA GLU A 253 6.54 -26.48 -5.60
C GLU A 253 5.15 -25.86 -5.35
N LYS A 254 4.31 -26.53 -4.55
CA LYS A 254 3.02 -25.98 -4.12
C LYS A 254 3.18 -24.70 -3.30
N ASN A 255 4.12 -24.68 -2.34
CA ASN A 255 4.41 -23.50 -1.54
C ASN A 255 4.86 -22.33 -2.41
N ILE A 256 5.82 -22.56 -3.32
CA ILE A 256 6.28 -21.54 -4.27
C ILE A 256 5.12 -20.98 -5.09
N GLN A 257 4.20 -21.85 -5.55
CA GLN A 257 3.04 -21.40 -6.31
C GLN A 257 2.10 -20.53 -5.47
N GLY A 258 1.80 -20.95 -4.23
CA GLY A 258 0.97 -20.16 -3.30
C GLY A 258 1.58 -18.80 -2.97
N GLU A 259 2.89 -18.75 -2.73
CA GLU A 259 3.60 -17.50 -2.47
C GLU A 259 3.60 -16.57 -3.69
N LYS A 260 3.81 -17.12 -4.90
CA LYS A 260 3.70 -16.36 -6.16
C LYS A 260 2.33 -15.73 -6.32
N ASP A 261 1.27 -16.53 -6.18
CA ASP A 261 -0.11 -16.05 -6.35
C ASP A 261 -0.44 -14.96 -5.33
N PHE A 262 0.03 -15.12 -4.09
CA PHE A 262 -0.12 -14.12 -3.04
C PHE A 262 0.61 -12.81 -3.39
N ILE A 263 1.90 -12.86 -3.79
CA ILE A 263 2.67 -11.69 -4.19
C ILE A 263 2.03 -11.00 -5.40
N THR A 264 1.61 -11.75 -6.42
CA THR A 264 0.89 -11.22 -7.58
C THR A 264 -0.40 -10.52 -7.15
N GLY A 265 -1.14 -11.08 -6.19
CA GLY A 265 -2.31 -10.44 -5.59
C GLY A 265 -1.98 -9.10 -4.91
N GLN A 266 -0.94 -9.06 -4.06
CA GLN A 266 -0.52 -7.82 -3.41
C GLN A 266 -0.02 -6.77 -4.41
N ASN A 267 0.79 -7.20 -5.39
CA ASN A 267 1.28 -6.32 -6.47
C ASN A 267 0.14 -5.79 -7.35
N THR A 268 -0.92 -6.57 -7.56
CA THR A 268 -2.12 -6.10 -8.26
C THR A 268 -2.87 -5.05 -7.44
N ARG A 269 -2.98 -5.23 -6.12
CA ARG A 269 -3.53 -4.19 -5.22
C ARG A 269 -2.72 -2.90 -5.30
N LEU A 270 -1.39 -2.99 -5.21
CA LEU A 270 -0.48 -1.83 -5.35
C LEU A 270 -0.64 -1.11 -6.70
N LYS A 271 -0.96 -1.85 -7.77
CA LYS A 271 -1.15 -1.30 -9.13
C LYS A 271 -2.60 -0.90 -9.43
N ASN A 272 -3.53 -1.08 -8.51
CA ASN A 272 -4.94 -0.77 -8.75
C ASN A 272 -5.07 0.74 -9.06
N PRO A 273 -5.73 1.14 -10.16
CA PRO A 273 -5.84 2.54 -10.55
C PRO A 273 -6.41 3.43 -9.45
N LEU A 274 -7.32 2.99 -8.57
CA LEU A 274 -7.78 3.83 -7.45
C LEU A 274 -6.65 4.19 -6.47
N ILE A 275 -5.65 3.32 -6.35
CA ILE A 275 -4.45 3.48 -5.51
C ILE A 275 -3.35 4.21 -6.29
N VAL A 276 -3.20 3.92 -7.59
CA VAL A 276 -2.19 4.52 -8.47
C VAL A 276 -2.56 5.95 -8.90
N THR A 277 -3.84 6.27 -9.12
CA THR A 277 -4.29 7.63 -9.48
C THR A 277 -4.05 8.65 -8.38
N LEU A 278 -3.95 8.18 -7.12
CA LEU A 278 -3.61 9.00 -5.95
C LEU A 278 -2.10 9.30 -5.85
N SER A 279 -1.25 8.48 -6.45
CA SER A 279 0.17 8.78 -6.69
C SER A 279 0.41 9.56 -8.00
N TRP A 280 -0.58 9.57 -8.91
CA TRP A 280 -0.49 10.04 -10.30
C TRP A 280 -1.27 11.33 -10.59
N ALA A 281 -1.44 12.23 -9.61
CA ALA A 281 -1.94 13.58 -9.85
C ALA A 281 -1.12 14.34 -10.94
N SER A 282 0.13 13.93 -11.20
CA SER A 282 0.98 14.44 -12.29
C SER A 282 0.65 13.91 -13.70
N MET A 283 -0.23 12.91 -13.86
CA MET A 283 -0.53 12.30 -15.18
C MET A 283 -1.85 12.74 -15.82
N ARG A 284 -2.66 13.58 -15.16
CA ARG A 284 -3.78 14.29 -15.83
C ARG A 284 -3.27 15.22 -16.96
N TRP A 285 -2.01 15.63 -16.91
CA TRP A 285 -1.42 16.54 -17.90
C TRP A 285 -0.81 15.87 -19.14
N ARG A 286 -0.25 14.64 -19.02
CA ARG A 286 0.40 13.98 -20.16
C ARG A 286 -0.57 13.53 -21.26
N ARG A 287 -1.84 13.21 -20.94
CA ARG A 287 -2.82 12.83 -21.98
C ARG A 287 -3.39 14.01 -22.78
N ARG A 288 -3.33 15.26 -22.28
CA ARG A 288 -3.82 16.43 -23.03
C ARG A 288 -2.78 17.06 -23.96
N LYS A 289 -1.48 16.92 -23.68
CA LYS A 289 -0.44 17.42 -24.58
C LYS A 289 -0.28 16.58 -25.86
N THR A 290 -0.42 15.25 -25.79
CA THR A 290 -0.27 14.38 -26.98
C THR A 290 -1.39 14.58 -28.00
N ILE A 291 -2.58 14.99 -27.57
CA ILE A 291 -3.72 15.24 -28.48
C ILE A 291 -3.68 16.65 -29.09
N ARG A 292 -2.95 17.62 -28.49
CA ARG A 292 -2.84 18.99 -29.02
C ARG A 292 -1.59 19.28 -29.86
N MET A 293 -0.64 18.35 -29.97
CA MET A 293 0.55 18.53 -30.81
C MET A 293 0.49 17.86 -32.20
N SER A 294 -0.60 17.17 -32.57
CA SER A 294 -0.74 16.58 -33.93
C SER A 294 -1.69 17.32 -34.87
N ALA A 295 -2.11 18.56 -34.56
CA ALA A 295 -3.09 19.31 -35.36
C ALA A 295 -2.58 20.69 -35.81
N ARG A 296 -1.28 20.84 -36.07
CA ARG A 296 -0.69 22.04 -36.70
C ARG A 296 0.44 21.67 -37.65
N THR A 297 0.11 21.05 -38.77
CA THR A 297 0.92 21.07 -40.01
C THR A 297 0.08 20.56 -41.19
N SER A 298 -0.79 21.44 -41.71
CA SER A 298 -1.34 21.33 -43.07
C SER A 298 -2.18 22.56 -43.40
N ARG A 299 -1.50 23.68 -43.69
CA ARG A 299 -1.99 24.67 -44.65
C ARG A 299 -1.03 24.63 -45.84
N PHE A 300 -1.39 23.83 -46.83
CA PHE A 300 -0.98 24.00 -48.21
C PHE A 300 -2.26 24.32 -48.98
N LEU A 301 -2.26 25.53 -49.55
CA LEU A 301 -2.97 26.06 -50.72
C LEU A 301 -3.12 27.57 -50.52
#